data_AF-A0A6N2NEM8-F1
#
_entry.id   AF-A0A6N2NEM8-F1
#
_cell.length_a   1.000
_cell.length_b   1.000
_cell.length_c   1.000
_cell.angle_alpha   90.00
_cell.angle_beta   90.00
_cell.angle_gamma   90.00
#
_symmetry.space_group_name_H-M   'P 1'
#
loop_
_entity.id
_entity.type
_entity.pdbx_description
1 polymer ?
#
loop_
_entity_poly.entity_id
_entity_poly.type
_entity_poly.pdbx_seq_one_letter_code
_entity_poly.pdbx_strand_id
1 'polypeptide(L)' 'MGSVADHIFVLVRKHGPPTKYRAEIQAVGHECDLAILVVENEDFWEGMDFLELGDIPALQEVVSVVGYPQGNHLSRWLLC' A
#
# COMPACT_ATOMS: atom_id res chain seq x y z
N MET A 1 33.35 -0.89 10.21
CA MET A 1 32.61 -1.45 11.37
C MET A 1 31.60 -0.38 11.78
N GLY A 2 30.30 -0.43 11.53
CA GLY A 2 29.36 -1.39 10.96
C GLY A 2 28.01 -0.93 11.51
N SER A 3 27.01 -0.66 10.67
CA SER A 3 25.61 -0.49 11.10
C SER A 3 24.71 -0.72 9.89
N VAL A 4 24.32 -1.99 9.69
CA VAL A 4 22.92 -2.45 9.68
C VAL A 4 22.09 -1.80 8.57
N ALA A 5 21.78 -2.59 7.55
CA ALA A 5 20.91 -2.23 6.44
C ALA A 5 19.57 -1.68 6.95
N ASP A 6 19.21 -0.46 6.52
CA ASP A 6 17.88 0.12 6.72
C ASP A 6 16.85 -0.66 5.90
N HIS A 7 16.43 -1.82 6.39
CA HIS A 7 15.23 -2.49 5.89
C HIS A 7 14.02 -1.78 6.52
N ILE A 8 13.61 -0.65 5.92
CA ILE A 8 12.38 0.04 6.31
C ILE A 8 11.20 -0.80 5.79
N PHE A 9 10.55 -1.52 6.69
CA PHE A 9 9.30 -2.22 6.41
C PHE A 9 8.11 -1.42 6.93
N VAL A 10 6.94 -1.64 6.33
CA VAL A 10 5.67 -1.07 6.79
C VAL A 10 4.69 -2.18 7.11
N LEU A 11 3.70 -1.88 7.96
CA LEU A 11 2.64 -2.83 8.28
C LEU A 11 1.39 -2.49 7.47
N VAL A 12 0.93 -3.45 6.67
CA VAL A 12 -0.28 -3.34 5.86
C VAL A 12 -1.39 -4.21 6.42
N ARG A 13 -2.64 -3.88 6.11
CA ARG A 13 -3.82 -4.62 6.58
C ARG A 13 -4.88 -4.62 5.48
N LYS A 14 -5.50 -5.79 5.26
CA LYS A 14 -6.64 -5.92 4.35
C LYS A 14 -7.92 -5.35 4.97
N HIS A 15 -8.87 -4.99 4.10
CA HIS A 15 -10.24 -4.73 4.54
C HIS A 15 -10.85 -6.00 5.16
N GLY A 16 -11.50 -5.86 6.33
CA GLY A 16 -12.04 -6.98 7.10
C GLY A 16 -11.10 -7.41 8.25
N PRO A 17 -10.28 -8.46 8.10
CA PRO A 17 -9.50 -9.04 9.20
C PRO A 17 -8.60 -8.02 9.91
N PRO A 18 -8.40 -8.13 11.24
CA PRO A 18 -7.48 -7.25 11.98
C PRO A 18 -5.99 -7.58 11.78
N THR A 19 -5.68 -8.63 11.02
CA THR A 19 -4.32 -9.12 10.78
C THR A 19 -3.47 -8.08 10.05
N LYS A 20 -2.29 -7.82 10.61
CA LYS A 20 -1.28 -6.96 10.00
C LYS A 20 -0.21 -7.84 9.34
N TYR A 21 0.23 -7.43 8.17
CA TYR A 21 1.27 -8.10 7.39
C TYR A 21 2.45 -7.16 7.22
N ARG A 22 3.65 -7.73 7.24
CA ARG A 22 4.87 -6.97 6.95
C ARG A 22 5.01 -6.82 5.45
N ALA A 23 5.13 -5.58 4.99
CA ALA A 23 5.45 -5.24 3.62
C ALA A 23 6.84 -4.60 3.55
N GLU A 24 7.62 -4.98 2.56
CA GLU A 24 8.93 -4.40 2.29
C GLU A 24 8.82 -3.36 1.17
N ILE A 25 9.59 -2.29 1.29
CA ILE A 25 9.64 -1.23 0.28
C ILE A 25 10.58 -1.69 -0.84
N GLN A 26 10.05 -1.89 -2.05
CA GLN A 26 10.84 -2.25 -3.23
C GLN A 26 11.41 -1.03 -3.95
N ALA A 27 10.63 0.05 -4.02
CA ALA A 27 11.04 1.29 -4.69
C ALA A 27 10.30 2.49 -4.11
N VAL A 28 10.96 3.66 -4.12
CA VAL A 28 10.38 4.95 -3.74
C VAL A 28 10.67 5.96 -4.84
N GLY A 29 9.62 6.54 -5.41
CA GLY A 29 9.69 7.63 -6.37
C GLY A 29 9.41 8.95 -5.66
N HIS A 30 10.46 9.63 -5.21
CA HIS A 30 10.32 10.87 -4.45
C HIS A 30 9.73 12.03 -5.29
N GLU A 31 9.96 12.04 -6.60
CA GLU A 31 9.43 13.09 -7.48
C GLU A 31 7.93 12.94 -7.76
N CYS A 32 7.40 11.71 -7.70
CA CYS A 32 6.00 11.39 -7.97
C CYS A 32 5.19 11.05 -6.71
N ASP A 33 5.82 11.06 -5.53
CA ASP A 33 5.23 10.66 -4.24
C ASP A 33 4.62 9.23 -4.27
N LEU A 34 5.29 8.29 -4.96
CA LEU A 34 4.87 6.90 -5.09
C LEU A 34 5.85 5.94 -4.40
N ALA A 35 5.35 4.82 -3.90
CA ALA A 35 6.17 3.72 -3.40
C ALA A 35 5.59 2.37 -3.81
N ILE A 36 6.46 1.42 -4.15
CA ILE A 36 6.08 0.03 -4.46
C ILE A 36 6.40 -0.81 -3.23
N LEU A 37 5.41 -1.56 -2.77
CA LEU A 37 5.51 -2.43 -1.61
C LEU A 37 5.31 -3.90 -2.01
N VAL A 38 6.00 -4.81 -1.34
CA VAL A 38 5.82 -6.27 -1.52
C VAL A 38 5.59 -6.92 -0.18
N VAL A 39 4.55 -7.74 -0.10
CA VAL A 39 4.25 -8.60 1.05
C VAL A 39 4.65 -10.02 0.68
N GLU A 40 5.64 -10.57 1.39
CA GLU A 40 6.13 -11.95 1.14
C GLU A 40 5.14 -13.03 1.57
N ASN A 41 4.21 -12.72 2.48
CA ASN A 41 3.24 -13.67 2.98
C ASN A 41 2.12 -13.88 1.94
N GLU A 42 2.01 -15.09 1.39
CA GLU A 42 1.00 -15.46 0.38
C GLU A 42 -0.45 -15.39 0.87
N ASP A 43 -0.70 -15.59 2.17
CA ASP A 43 -2.02 -15.44 2.80
C ASP A 43 -2.54 -14.00 2.63
N PHE A 44 -1.63 -13.02 2.44
CA PHE A 44 -2.00 -11.65 2.13
C PHE A 44 -2.63 -11.52 0.73
N TRP A 45 -2.29 -12.37 -0.22
CA TRP A 45 -2.80 -12.28 -1.59
C TRP A 45 -3.99 -13.21 -1.83
N GLU A 46 -4.23 -14.18 -0.94
CA GLU A 46 -5.35 -15.10 -1.05
C GLU A 46 -6.70 -14.35 -1.08
N GLY A 47 -7.49 -14.64 -2.13
CA GLY A 47 -8.82 -14.07 -2.36
C GLY A 47 -8.84 -12.58 -2.71
N MET A 48 -7.71 -11.98 -3.10
CA MET A 48 -7.67 -10.61 -3.60
C MET A 48 -7.81 -10.55 -5.12
N ASP A 49 -8.62 -9.62 -5.61
CA ASP A 49 -8.67 -9.23 -7.01
C ASP A 49 -7.74 -8.04 -7.25
N PHE A 50 -6.85 -8.15 -8.23
CA PHE A 50 -5.93 -7.08 -8.58
C PHE A 50 -6.65 -5.97 -9.35
N LEU A 51 -6.34 -4.71 -9.01
CA LEU A 51 -6.87 -3.57 -9.74
C LEU A 51 -6.14 -3.42 -11.08
N GLU A 52 -6.91 -3.30 -12.16
CA GLU A 52 -6.37 -2.95 -13.47
C GLU A 52 -6.24 -1.43 -13.59
N LEU A 53 -5.11 -0.97 -14.15
CA LEU A 53 -4.91 0.43 -14.46
C LEU A 53 -5.73 0.78 -15.71
N GLY A 54 -6.68 1.71 -15.56
CA GLY A 54 -7.48 2.23 -16.66
C GLY A 54 -6.78 3.34 -17.46
N ASP A 55 -7.50 3.85 -18.45
CA ASP A 55 -7.07 4.97 -19.28
C ASP A 55 -7.19 6.32 -18.54
N ILE A 56 -6.71 7.38 -19.21
CA ILE A 56 -6.81 8.75 -18.71
C ILE A 56 -8.28 9.21 -18.77
N PRO A 57 -8.89 9.64 -17.66
CA PRO A 57 -10.28 10.05 -17.63
C PRO A 57 -10.51 11.36 -18.41
N ALA A 58 -11.69 11.48 -19.00
CA ALA A 58 -12.12 12.68 -19.72
C ALA A 58 -12.57 13.79 -18.75
N LEU A 59 -12.68 15.02 -19.27
CA LEU A 59 -13.20 16.14 -18.50
C LEU A 59 -14.66 15.86 -18.09
N GLN A 60 -14.99 16.10 -16.82
CA GLN A 60 -16.31 15.83 -16.21
C GLN A 60 -16.66 14.34 -16.03
N GLU A 61 -15.70 13.43 -16.19
CA GLU A 61 -15.90 12.02 -15.86
C GLU A 61 -15.97 11.79 -14.34
N VAL A 62 -16.79 10.82 -13.92
CA VAL A 62 -17.00 10.50 -12.51
C VAL A 62 -15.88 9.61 -12.02
N VAL A 63 -15.15 10.07 -10.99
CA VAL A 63 -14.10 9.30 -10.33
C VAL A 63 -14.49 8.98 -8.89
N SER A 64 -14.12 7.79 -8.42
CA SER A 64 -14.30 7.38 -7.02
C SER A 64 -12.93 7.21 -6.37
N VAL A 65 -12.78 7.74 -5.15
CA VAL A 65 -11.55 7.58 -4.36
C VAL A 65 -11.85 6.66 -3.18
N VAL A 66 -11.08 5.59 -3.05
CA VAL A 66 -11.17 4.63 -1.95
C VAL A 66 -9.94 4.78 -1.07
N GLY A 67 -10.16 4.85 0.24
CA GLY A 67 -9.12 5.07 1.23
C GLY A 67 -9.57 4.69 2.62
N TYR A 68 -8.62 4.45 3.51
CA TYR A 68 -8.90 4.33 4.94
C TYR A 68 -8.85 5.73 5.57
N PRO A 69 -9.89 6.17 6.29
CA PRO A 69 -9.84 7.43 7.00
C PRO A 69 -8.75 7.39 8.06
N GLN A 70 -8.13 8.53 8.33
CA GLN A 70 -7.07 8.64 9.33
C GLN A 70 -7.63 8.24 10.72
N GLY A 71 -7.11 7.15 11.27
CA GLY A 71 -7.35 6.76 12.66
C GLY A 71 -6.65 7.74 13.61
N ASN A 72 -7.23 7.95 14.79
CA ASN A 72 -6.77 8.89 15.81
C ASN A 72 -5.40 8.57 16.46
N HIS A 73 -4.66 7.55 16.00
CA HIS A 73 -3.28 7.28 16.42
C HIS A 73 -2.46 6.70 15.24
N LEU A 74 -1.46 7.47 14.79
CA LEU A 74 -0.25 7.11 14.03
C LEU A 74 -0.25 5.76 13.27
N SER A 75 -1.19 5.57 12.34
CA SER A 75 -1.11 4.49 11.36
C SER A 75 -1.68 4.99 10.03
N ARG A 76 -0.78 5.40 9.13
CA ARG A 76 -1.10 5.72 7.74
C ARG A 76 -1.36 4.38 7.05
N TRP A 77 -2.63 4.01 6.92
CA TRP A 77 -3.03 2.85 6.14
C TRP A 77 -2.87 3.19 4.65
N LEU A 78 -1.90 2.61 3.99
CA LEU A 78 -1.81 2.63 2.53
C LEU A 78 -2.73 1.55 1.95
N LEU A 79 -3.46 1.90 0.88
CA LEU A 79 -4.09 0.89 0.02
C LEU A 79 -2.98 0.06 -0.64
N CYS A 80 -3.14 -1.26 -0.65
CA CYS A 80 -2.62 -2.12 -1.71
C CYS A 80 -3.69 -2.23 -2.79
#